data_AF-A0A532D5A1-F1
#
_entry.id   AF-A0A532D5A1-F1
#
_cell.length_a   1.000
_cell.length_b   1.000
_cell.length_c   1.000
_cell.angle_alpha   90.00
_cell.angle_beta   90.00
_cell.angle_gamma   90.00
#
_symmetry.space_group_name_H-M   'P 1'
#
loop_
_entity.id
_entity.type
_entity.pdbx_description
1 polymer ?
#
loop_
_entity_poly.entity_id
_entity_poly.type
_entity_poly.pdbx_seq_one_letter_code
_entity_poly.pdbx_strand_id
1 'polypeptide(L)'
;MDALSDKARAKCLAYLRQVEEHGFGLPHSVIAKVRGKIWELRPEWGGIEYRFFYVAIVGRRIVALHAIRKQSQKLKAKDIEMAESRYHDVLKRLVDEATPPIRRRTDQKES
;
A
#
# COMPACT_ATOMS: atom_id res chain seq x y z
N MET A 1 -1.22 -7.48 -10.03
CA MET A 1 -0.91 -8.75 -9.29
C MET A 1 -0.84 -9.92 -10.28
N ASP A 2 -0.65 -9.63 -11.56
CA ASP A 2 -1.05 -10.53 -12.64
C ASP A 2 0.05 -11.53 -13.00
N ALA A 3 1.26 -11.31 -12.47
CA ALA A 3 2.40 -12.21 -12.56
C ALA A 3 2.45 -13.30 -11.45
N LEU A 4 1.40 -13.42 -10.64
CA LEU A 4 1.27 -14.43 -9.56
C LEU A 4 0.42 -15.60 -10.04
N SER A 5 0.77 -16.83 -9.63
CA SER A 5 -0.14 -17.97 -9.77
C SER A 5 -1.42 -17.73 -8.96
N ASP A 6 -2.53 -18.34 -9.36
CA ASP A 6 -3.83 -18.12 -8.70
C ASP A 6 -3.79 -18.45 -7.20
N LYS A 7 -3.05 -19.50 -6.82
CA LYS A 7 -2.88 -19.89 -5.41
C LYS A 7 -2.08 -18.84 -4.62
N ALA A 8 -0.99 -18.32 -5.20
CA ALA A 8 -0.18 -17.27 -4.56
C ALA A 8 -0.98 -15.97 -4.44
N ARG A 9 -1.76 -15.61 -5.47
CA ARG A 9 -2.65 -14.45 -5.47
C ARG A 9 -3.71 -14.57 -4.37
N ALA A 10 -4.38 -15.72 -4.27
CA ALA A 10 -5.37 -15.97 -3.23
C ALA A 10 -4.77 -15.85 -1.81
N LYS A 11 -3.56 -16.37 -1.60
CA LYS A 11 -2.85 -16.26 -0.32
C LYS A 11 -2.50 -14.81 0.02
N CYS A 12 -1.96 -14.06 -0.94
CA CYS A 12 -1.67 -12.63 -0.74
C CYS A 12 -2.93 -11.83 -0.41
N LEU A 13 -4.04 -12.08 -1.11
CA LEU A 13 -5.33 -11.44 -0.83
C LEU A 13 -5.86 -11.79 0.56
N ALA A 14 -5.70 -13.02 1.02
CA ALA A 14 -6.09 -13.42 2.37
C ALA A 14 -5.32 -12.64 3.44
N TYR A 15 -4.01 -12.44 3.25
CA TYR A 15 -3.20 -11.64 4.17
C TYR A 15 -3.61 -10.17 4.14
N LEU A 16 -3.86 -9.59 2.96
CA LEU A 16 -4.34 -8.20 2.85
C LEU A 16 -5.67 -8.00 3.60
N ARG A 17 -6.60 -8.95 3.51
CA ARG A 17 -7.84 -8.93 4.30
C ARG A 17 -7.59 -8.97 5.80
N GLN A 18 -6.63 -9.77 6.27
CA GLN A 18 -6.26 -9.78 7.68
C GLN A 18 -5.70 -8.44 8.14
N VAL A 19 -4.91 -7.74 7.30
CA VAL A 19 -4.45 -6.39 7.65
C VAL A 19 -5.61 -5.42 7.70
N GLU A 20 -6.58 -5.53 6.79
CA GLU A 20 -7.77 -4.68 6.80
C GLU A 20 -8.62 -4.88 8.07
N GLU A 21 -8.75 -6.12 8.53
CA GLU A 21 -9.53 -6.49 9.70
C GLU A 21 -8.81 -6.15 11.03
N HIS A 22 -7.52 -6.45 11.12
CA HIS A 22 -6.76 -6.40 12.38
C HIS A 22 -5.75 -5.24 12.46
N GLY A 23 -5.49 -4.55 11.35
CA GLY A 23 -4.54 -3.44 11.28
C GLY A 23 -3.13 -3.86 11.73
N PHE A 24 -2.62 -3.15 12.74
CA PHE A 24 -1.27 -3.38 13.30
C PHE A 24 -1.23 -4.43 14.41
N GLY A 25 -2.34 -5.12 14.70
CA GLY A 25 -2.40 -6.18 15.73
C GLY A 25 -1.83 -7.53 15.27
N LEU A 26 -1.35 -7.64 14.04
CA LEU A 26 -0.78 -8.89 13.51
C LEU A 26 0.62 -9.16 14.09
N PRO A 27 1.03 -10.44 14.17
CA PRO A 27 2.36 -10.82 14.67
C PRO A 27 3.49 -10.19 13.88
N HIS A 28 4.64 -9.95 14.53
CA HIS A 28 5.82 -9.39 13.87
C HIS A 28 6.38 -10.25 12.73
N SER A 29 6.10 -11.56 12.75
CA SER A 29 6.43 -12.46 11.64
C SER A 29 5.62 -12.19 10.38
N VAL A 30 4.43 -11.60 10.53
CA VAL A 30 3.50 -11.29 9.43
C VAL A 30 3.63 -9.84 8.98
N ILE A 31 3.78 -8.90 9.93
CA ILE A 31 3.97 -7.48 9.64
C ILE A 31 5.17 -6.88 10.36
N ALA A 32 5.84 -5.93 9.71
CA ALA A 32 6.89 -5.16 10.36
C ALA A 32 6.83 -3.70 9.94
N LYS A 33 7.26 -2.82 10.84
CA LYS A 33 7.41 -1.40 10.52
C LYS A 33 8.72 -1.20 9.76
N VAL A 34 8.64 -0.58 8.59
CA VAL A 34 9.82 -0.35 7.74
C VAL A 34 10.42 1.01 8.05
N ARG A 35 9.61 2.07 7.86
CA ARG A 35 10.03 3.45 8.07
C ARG A 35 8.82 4.38 8.15
N GLY A 36 8.86 5.35 9.07
CA GLY A 36 7.79 6.34 9.18
C GLY A 36 6.42 5.71 9.43
N LYS A 37 5.50 5.85 8.46
CA LYS A 37 4.16 5.26 8.47
C LYS A 37 4.04 4.01 7.59
N ILE A 38 5.12 3.62 6.91
CA ILE A 38 5.16 2.49 5.98
C ILE A 38 5.40 1.20 6.76
N TRP A 39 4.53 0.24 6.52
CA TRP A 39 4.60 -1.12 7.04
C TRP A 39 4.82 -2.10 5.90
N GLU A 40 5.42 -3.24 6.21
CA GLU A 40 5.50 -4.37 5.31
C GLU A 40 4.65 -5.53 5.80
N LEU A 41 4.03 -6.24 4.86
CA LEU A 41 3.29 -7.48 5.04
C LEU A 41 4.04 -8.60 4.31
N ARG A 42 4.26 -9.72 4.98
CA ARG A 42 5.13 -10.81 4.53
C ARG A 42 4.37 -12.13 4.30
N PRO A 43 3.47 -12.25 3.31
CA PRO A 43 2.85 -13.53 3.02
C PRO A 43 3.86 -14.48 2.39
N GLU A 44 3.77 -15.74 2.78
CA GLU A 44 4.57 -16.82 2.22
C GLU A 44 3.66 -17.84 1.51
N TRP A 45 4.09 -18.28 0.34
CA TRP A 45 3.45 -19.38 -0.38
C TRP A 45 4.47 -20.20 -1.16
N GLY A 46 4.49 -21.51 -0.93
CA GLY A 46 5.33 -22.44 -1.68
C GLY A 46 6.83 -22.15 -1.58
N GLY A 47 7.32 -21.70 -0.42
CA GLY A 47 8.71 -21.31 -0.20
C GLY A 47 9.12 -19.98 -0.83
N ILE A 48 8.16 -19.20 -1.36
CA ILE A 48 8.38 -17.86 -1.89
C ILE A 48 7.80 -16.84 -0.90
N GLU A 49 8.64 -15.88 -0.52
CA GLU A 49 8.22 -14.74 0.29
C GLU A 49 7.78 -13.60 -0.62
N TYR A 50 6.60 -13.08 -0.35
CA TYR A 50 6.09 -11.86 -0.96
C TYR A 50 6.17 -10.74 0.07
N ARG A 51 6.48 -9.52 -0.37
CA ARG A 51 6.52 -8.36 0.51
C ARG A 51 5.66 -7.27 -0.07
N PHE A 52 4.69 -6.82 0.72
CA PHE A 52 3.82 -5.70 0.36
C PHE A 52 4.09 -4.55 1.31
N PHE A 53 4.51 -3.41 0.76
CA PHE A 53 4.53 -2.17 1.52
C PHE A 53 3.14 -1.54 1.50
N TYR A 54 2.67 -1.12 2.66
CA TYR A 54 1.38 -0.48 2.81
C TYR A 54 1.40 0.61 3.87
N VAL A 55 0.38 1.45 3.84
CA VAL A 55 0.07 2.44 4.87
C VAL A 55 -1.38 2.30 5.30
N ALA A 56 -1.65 2.48 6.58
CA ALA A 56 -3.02 2.66 7.08
C ALA A 56 -3.32 4.15 7.13
N ILE A 57 -4.43 4.56 6.53
CA ILE A 57 -4.93 5.94 6.56
C ILE A 57 -6.25 5.98 7.34
N VAL A 58 -6.71 7.19 7.66
CA VAL A 58 -7.95 7.41 8.42
C VAL A 58 -9.14 6.75 7.72
N GLY A 59 -10.07 6.17 8.49
CA GLY A 59 -11.26 5.50 7.97
C GLY A 59 -11.06 4.01 7.64
N ARG A 60 -10.11 3.32 8.29
CA ARG A 60 -9.79 1.89 8.09
C ARG A 60 -9.39 1.54 6.64
N ARG A 61 -8.91 2.51 5.88
CA ARG A 61 -8.42 2.26 4.52
C ARG A 61 -6.95 1.87 4.57
N ILE A 62 -6.60 0.81 3.86
CA ILE A 62 -5.22 0.38 3.67
C ILE A 62 -4.83 0.61 2.23
N VAL A 63 -3.71 1.31 2.02
CA VAL A 63 -3.19 1.57 0.68
C VAL A 63 -1.93 0.75 0.49
N ALA A 64 -2.00 -0.24 -0.40
CA ALA A 64 -0.82 -0.97 -0.85
C ALA A 64 0.00 -0.06 -1.78
N LEU A 65 1.24 0.21 -1.38
CA LEU A 65 2.16 1.11 -2.07
C LEU A 65 2.96 0.35 -3.13
N HIS A 66 3.54 -0.77 -2.75
CA HIS A 66 4.45 -1.52 -3.62
C HIS A 66 4.52 -2.99 -3.20
N ALA A 67 4.69 -3.89 -4.18
CA ALA A 67 4.73 -5.33 -3.95
C ALA A 67 5.96 -5.93 -4.63
N ILE A 68 6.66 -6.80 -3.91
CA ILE A 68 7.90 -7.43 -4.34
C ILE A 68 7.75 -8.94 -4.15
N ARG A 69 8.08 -9.71 -5.18
CA ARG A 69 8.33 -11.16 -5.06
C ARG A 69 9.81 -11.35 -4.77
N LYS A 70 10.17 -11.98 -3.66
CA LYS A 70 11.58 -12.20 -3.30
C LYS A 70 11.85 -13.67 -3.01
N GLN A 71 12.94 -14.18 -3.58
CA GLN A 71 13.62 -15.41 -3.14
C GLN A 71 14.76 -15.09 -2.14
N SER A 72 15.06 -13.81 -1.91
CA SER A 72 16.19 -13.32 -1.10
C SER A 72 15.70 -12.42 0.02
N GLN A 73 16.25 -12.62 1.23
CA GLN A 73 15.82 -11.97 2.47
C GLN A 73 16.05 -10.45 2.55
N LYS A 74 16.95 -9.85 1.75
CA LYS A 74 17.34 -8.44 1.93
C LYS A 74 16.41 -7.45 1.24
N LEU A 75 15.88 -6.48 1.99
CA LEU A 75 15.18 -5.32 1.46
C LEU A 75 16.18 -4.37 0.81
N LYS A 76 15.96 -3.96 -0.46
CA LYS A 76 16.86 -3.02 -1.13
C LYS A 76 16.39 -1.61 -0.82
N ALA A 77 17.31 -0.68 -0.57
CA ALA A 77 16.98 0.72 -0.25
C ALA A 77 16.04 1.35 -1.30
N LYS A 78 16.29 1.09 -2.58
CA LYS A 78 15.44 1.53 -3.70
C LYS A 78 13.97 1.12 -3.59
N ASP A 79 13.69 -0.05 -2.99
CA ASP A 79 12.33 -0.55 -2.87
C ASP A 79 11.56 0.26 -1.81
N ILE A 80 12.27 0.70 -0.76
CA ILE A 80 11.76 1.56 0.30
C ILE A 80 11.54 2.98 -0.24
N GLU A 81 12.51 3.52 -0.97
CA GLU A 81 12.42 4.85 -1.59
C GLU A 81 11.22 4.94 -2.55
N MET A 82 11.00 3.89 -3.35
CA MET A 82 9.83 3.82 -4.21
C MET A 82 8.51 3.76 -3.41
N ALA A 83 8.49 3.06 -2.28
CA ALA A 83 7.33 3.06 -1.40
C ALA A 83 7.08 4.46 -0.80
N GLU A 84 8.13 5.18 -0.39
CA GLU A 84 8.04 6.55 0.11
C GLU A 84 7.51 7.52 -0.95
N SER A 85 8.03 7.46 -2.18
CA SER A 85 7.53 8.28 -3.29
C SER A 85 6.04 8.05 -3.53
N ARG A 86 5.59 6.80 -3.58
CA ARG A 86 4.17 6.47 -3.75
C ARG A 86 3.31 6.89 -2.56
N TYR A 87 3.87 6.86 -1.35
CA TYR A 87 3.17 7.35 -0.16
C TYR A 87 2.89 8.86 -0.26
N HIS A 88 3.86 9.66 -0.72
CA HIS A 88 3.64 11.09 -0.94
C HIS A 88 2.56 11.35 -2.00
N ASP A 89 2.51 10.56 -3.07
CA ASP A 89 1.43 10.67 -4.07
C ASP A 89 0.06 10.36 -3.48
N VAL A 90 -0.03 9.35 -2.60
CA VAL A 90 -1.26 9.02 -1.88
C VAL A 90 -1.70 10.18 -0.99
N LEU A 91 -0.78 10.80 -0.25
CA LEU A 91 -1.09 11.96 0.58
C LEU A 91 -1.60 13.14 -0.25
N LYS A 92 -0.98 13.43 -1.39
CA LYS A 92 -1.43 14.50 -2.29
C LYS A 92 -2.87 14.26 -2.75
N ARG A 93 -3.19 13.05 -3.21
CA ARG A 93 -4.54 12.68 -3.65
C ARG A 93 -5.58 12.79 -2.54
N LEU A 94 -5.23 12.41 -1.31
CA LEU A 94 -6.14 12.53 -0.17
C LEU A 94 -6.43 14.00 0.18
N VAL A 95 -5.43 14.89 0.04
CA VAL A 95 -5.62 16.33 0.22
C VAL A 95 -6.50 16.91 -0.88
N ASP A 96 -6.24 16.55 -2.14
CA ASP A 96 -7.04 17.00 -3.30
C ASP A 96 -8.51 16.54 -3.21
N GLU A 97 -8.76 15.32 -2.69
CA GLU A 97 -10.11 14.79 -2.46
C GLU A 97 -10.82 15.52 -1.31
N ALA A 98 -10.11 15.84 -0.23
CA ALA A 98 -10.66 16.54 0.93
C ALA A 98 -10.89 18.04 0.67
N THR A 99 -10.11 18.65 -0.22
CA THR A 99 -10.28 20.04 -0.66
C THR A 99 -10.45 20.04 -2.17
N PRO A 100 -11.66 19.76 -2.69
CA PRO A 100 -11.90 19.80 -4.11
C PRO A 100 -11.57 21.19 -4.64
N PRO A 101 -10.98 21.29 -5.85
CA PRO A 101 -10.65 22.59 -6.44
C PRO A 101 -11.93 23.43 -6.46
N ILE A 102 -11.86 24.61 -5.86
CA ILE A 102 -12.93 25.60 -5.93
C ILE A 102 -13.09 25.93 -7.42
N ARG A 103 -14.10 25.35 -8.06
CA ARG A 103 -14.47 25.71 -9.43
C ARG A 103 -14.84 27.18 -9.39
N ARG A 104 -13.94 28.06 -9.87
CA ARG A 104 -14.28 29.47 -10.06
C ARG A 104 -15.44 29.52 -11.04
N ARG A 105 -16.58 30.01 -10.57
CA ARG A 105 -17.80 30.19 -11.34
C ARG A 105 -17.70 31.51 -12.09
N THR A 106 -16.85 31.56 -13.10
CA THR A 106 -16.67 32.66 -14.07
C THR A 106 -16.05 31.95 -15.27
N ASP A 107 -16.70 31.76 -16.41
CA ASP A 107 -17.40 32.78 -17.20
C ASP A 107 -18.63 32.17 -17.90
N GLN A 108 -19.81 32.70 -17.58
CA GLN A 108 -20.90 32.81 -18.55
C GLN A 108 -21.22 34.30 -18.64
N LYS A 109 -20.44 34.99 -19.47
CA LYS A 109 -20.77 36.31 -19.97
C LYS A 109 -20.30 36.35 -21.42
N GLU A 110 -21.21 35.97 -22.32
CA GLU A 110 -21.21 36.19 -23.77
C GLU A 110 -22.31 35.28 -24.32
N SER A 111 -23.32 35.70 -25.09
CA SER A 111 -23.84 37.01 -25.53
C SER A 111 -25.34 36.83 -25.79
#